data_AF-A0A7S2GKL5-F1
#
_entry.id   AF-A0A7S2GKL5-F1
#
_cell.length_a   1.000
_cell.length_b   1.000
_cell.length_c   1.000
_cell.angle_alpha   90.00
_cell.angle_beta   90.00
_cell.angle_gamma   90.00
#
_symmetry.space_group_name_H-M   'P 1'
#
loop_
_entity.id
_entity.type
_entity.pdbx_description
1 polymer ?
#
loop_
_entity_poly.entity_id
_entity_poly.type
_entity_poly.pdbx_seq_one_letter_code
_entity_poly.pdbx_strand_id
1 'polypeptide(L)'
;AVHEALWDADGILPDVVVEIFMLQDVWLYDRLFRWLALKQQRKGAWKEPLQTPSQEELDLIVHQFGEETATHFLFVAQYMRHLRVAAVVALSCLAVSHLARSGLFGDAPHLERWPWTVLAIFLPTWGFHFLASWRAVASKAGFR
;
A
#
# COMPACT_ATOMS: atom_id res chain seq x y z
N ALA A 1 -18.02 7.20 33.21
CA ALA A 1 -19.42 6.90 33.56
C ALA A 1 -19.92 5.62 32.89
N VAL A 2 -19.88 5.46 31.56
CA VAL A 2 -20.36 4.22 30.89
C VAL A 2 -19.34 3.07 30.95
N HIS A 3 -18.03 3.36 31.02
CA HIS A 3 -16.97 2.36 31.00
C HIS A 3 -16.89 1.49 32.27
N GLU A 4 -17.36 1.99 33.41
CA GLU A 4 -17.32 1.27 34.71
C GLU A 4 -18.55 0.40 34.95
N ALA A 5 -19.60 0.51 34.14
CA ALA A 5 -20.86 -0.21 34.34
C ALA A 5 -20.95 -1.55 33.58
N LEU A 6 -19.94 -1.90 32.78
CA LEU A 6 -19.94 -3.07 31.88
C LEU A 6 -19.09 -4.24 32.38
N TRP A 7 -18.35 -4.05 33.48
CA TRP A 7 -17.43 -5.02 34.03
C TRP A 7 -18.02 -5.51 35.35
N ASP A 8 -18.28 -6.82 35.46
CA ASP A 8 -18.61 -7.42 36.76
C ASP A 8 -17.43 -7.27 37.72
N ALA A 9 -17.68 -7.47 39.03
CA ALA A 9 -16.66 -7.34 40.09
C ALA A 9 -15.37 -8.15 39.85
N ASP A 10 -15.44 -9.16 38.98
CA ASP A 10 -14.32 -10.05 38.60
C ASP A 10 -13.63 -9.66 37.27
N GLY A 11 -14.06 -8.57 36.63
CA GLY A 11 -13.48 -8.05 35.40
C GLY A 11 -13.78 -8.87 34.14
N ILE A 12 -14.81 -9.71 34.18
CA ILE A 12 -15.22 -10.57 33.06
C ILE A 12 -16.40 -9.92 32.33
N LEU A 13 -16.28 -9.81 31.01
CA LEU A 13 -17.37 -9.36 30.14
C LEU A 13 -18.45 -10.46 30.10
N PRO A 14 -19.72 -10.15 30.39
CA PRO A 14 -20.78 -11.15 30.35
C PRO A 14 -20.95 -11.71 28.94
N ASP A 15 -21.19 -13.02 28.82
CA ASP A 15 -21.40 -13.78 27.55
C ASP A 15 -22.52 -13.23 26.63
N VAL A 16 -23.20 -12.16 27.04
CA VAL A 16 -24.29 -11.47 26.34
C VAL A 16 -23.78 -10.33 25.43
N VAL A 17 -22.52 -9.93 25.54
CA VAL A 17 -21.95 -8.87 24.70
C VAL A 17 -21.61 -9.42 23.31
N VAL A 18 -22.46 -9.09 22.34
CA VAL A 18 -22.35 -9.56 20.95
C VAL A 18 -21.15 -8.92 20.24
N GLU A 19 -20.93 -7.61 20.41
CA GLU A 19 -19.82 -6.88 19.81
C GLU A 19 -19.57 -5.54 20.52
N ILE A 20 -18.30 -5.15 20.64
CA ILE A 20 -17.89 -3.82 21.11
C ILE A 20 -17.15 -3.14 19.96
N PHE A 21 -17.63 -1.98 19.57
CA PHE A 21 -16.99 -1.16 18.54
C PHE A 21 -16.87 0.29 19.00
N MET A 22 -15.82 0.95 18.52
CA MET A 22 -15.69 2.39 18.68
C MET A 22 -16.59 3.11 17.66
N LEU A 23 -17.39 4.06 18.15
CA LEU A 23 -18.17 4.94 17.29
C LEU A 23 -17.22 5.86 16.51
N GLN A 24 -17.36 5.87 15.19
CA GLN A 24 -16.58 6.72 14.31
C GLN A 24 -17.06 8.17 14.40
N ASP A 25 -16.11 9.12 14.51
CA ASP A 25 -16.42 10.53 14.36
C ASP A 25 -16.56 10.88 12.87
N VAL A 26 -17.81 10.96 12.41
CA VAL A 26 -18.18 11.24 11.02
C VAL A 26 -17.55 12.54 10.52
N TRP A 27 -17.44 13.56 11.38
CA TRP A 27 -16.88 14.86 10.98
C TRP A 27 -15.39 14.77 10.71
N LEU A 28 -14.68 13.97 11.51
CA LEU A 28 -13.25 13.80 11.41
C LEU A 28 -12.87 12.94 10.19
N TYR A 29 -13.64 11.90 9.92
CA TYR A 29 -13.52 11.11 8.69
C TYR A 29 -13.78 11.96 7.44
N ASP A 30 -14.86 12.73 7.42
CA ASP A 30 -15.19 13.60 6.28
C ASP A 30 -14.12 14.68 6.07
N ARG A 31 -13.49 15.18 7.14
CA ARG A 31 -12.34 16.09 7.05
C ARG A 31 -11.10 15.42 6.48
N LEU A 32 -10.77 14.22 6.94
CA LEU A 32 -9.62 13.43 6.45
C LEU A 32 -9.81 13.06 4.97
N PHE A 33 -10.98 12.55 4.59
CA PHE A 33 -11.30 12.20 3.21
C PHE A 33 -11.33 13.41 2.30
N ARG A 34 -11.92 14.53 2.73
CA ARG A 34 -11.87 15.78 1.95
C ARG A 34 -10.46 16.30 1.81
N TRP A 35 -9.63 16.21 2.84
CA TRP A 35 -8.25 16.64 2.76
C TRP A 35 -7.41 15.74 1.83
N LEU A 36 -7.60 14.40 1.89
CA LEU A 36 -7.00 13.45 0.93
C LEU A 36 -7.47 13.72 -0.51
N ALA A 37 -8.77 13.93 -0.71
CA ALA A 37 -9.38 14.17 -2.02
C ALA A 37 -9.00 15.54 -2.60
N LEU A 38 -8.96 16.61 -1.78
CA LEU A 38 -8.53 17.96 -2.18
C LEU A 38 -7.06 17.98 -2.60
N LYS A 39 -6.21 17.19 -1.94
CA LYS A 39 -4.80 17.06 -2.31
C LYS A 39 -4.63 16.32 -3.64
N GLN A 40 -5.47 15.31 -3.90
CA GLN A 40 -5.53 14.61 -5.18
C GLN A 40 -6.07 15.52 -6.31
N GLN A 41 -7.05 16.38 -6.02
CA GLN A 41 -7.61 17.35 -6.98
C GLN A 41 -6.64 18.49 -7.32
N ARG A 42 -5.92 19.04 -6.33
CA ARG A 42 -4.97 20.17 -6.53
C ARG A 42 -3.78 19.81 -7.41
N LYS A 43 -3.49 18.52 -7.62
CA LYS A 43 -2.31 18.07 -8.39
C LYS A 43 -2.60 17.65 -9.83
N GLY A 44 -3.81 17.89 -10.33
CA GLY A 44 -4.17 17.63 -11.72
C GLY A 44 -4.42 16.15 -11.97
N ALA A 45 -5.54 15.86 -12.63
CA ALA A 45 -6.28 14.60 -12.64
C ALA A 45 -5.55 13.33 -13.17
N TRP A 46 -4.23 13.34 -13.40
CA TRP A 46 -3.54 12.23 -14.07
C TRP A 46 -2.13 11.88 -13.54
N LYS A 47 -1.57 12.54 -12.50
CA LYS A 47 -0.10 12.46 -12.34
C LYS A 47 0.52 11.67 -11.20
N GLU A 48 -0.12 11.35 -10.09
CA GLU A 48 0.61 10.67 -9.00
C GLU A 48 -0.20 9.55 -8.34
N PRO A 49 0.44 8.40 -8.01
CA PRO A 49 -0.21 7.39 -7.17
C PRO A 49 -0.47 8.00 -5.80
N LEU A 50 -1.16 7.26 -4.93
CA LEU A 50 -1.03 7.39 -3.48
C LEU A 50 0.43 7.74 -3.13
N GLN A 51 0.69 9.01 -2.88
CA GLN A 51 2.01 9.46 -2.45
C GLN A 51 2.24 8.86 -1.08
N THR A 52 3.51 8.56 -0.77
CA THR A 52 3.88 8.22 0.59
C THR A 52 3.37 9.34 1.50
N PRO A 53 2.54 9.03 2.50
CA PRO A 53 2.01 10.04 3.40
C PRO A 53 3.18 10.75 4.10
N SER A 54 3.06 12.06 4.26
CA SER A 54 3.99 12.87 5.05
C SER A 54 3.95 12.43 6.52
N GLN A 55 4.99 12.73 7.29
CA GLN A 55 5.05 12.37 8.71
C GLN A 55 3.85 12.95 9.48
N GLU A 56 3.46 14.20 9.22
CA GLU A 56 2.29 14.83 9.83
C GLU A 56 0.99 14.08 9.52
N GLU A 57 0.91 13.49 8.33
CA GLU A 57 -0.26 12.75 7.85
C GLU A 57 -0.33 11.37 8.51
N LEU A 58 0.83 10.72 8.65
CA LEU A 58 0.96 9.48 9.40
C LEU A 58 0.61 9.70 10.87
N ASP A 59 1.12 10.76 11.50
CA ASP A 59 0.85 11.06 12.91
C ASP A 59 -0.66 11.30 13.15
N LEU A 60 -1.35 11.97 12.21
CA LEU A 60 -2.80 12.12 12.25
C LEU A 60 -3.53 10.78 12.11
N ILE A 61 -3.08 9.91 11.20
CA ILE A 61 -3.68 8.58 11.02
C ILE A 61 -3.43 7.70 12.25
N VAL A 62 -2.23 7.74 12.83
CA VAL A 62 -1.90 7.02 14.08
C VAL A 62 -2.80 7.48 15.21
N HIS A 63 -2.97 8.80 15.37
CA HIS A 63 -3.83 9.34 16.42
C HIS A 63 -5.29 8.89 16.26
N GLN A 64 -5.80 8.81 15.03
CA GLN A 64 -7.22 8.58 14.75
C GLN A 64 -7.60 7.10 14.63
N PHE A 65 -6.73 6.29 14.00
CA PHE A 65 -7.01 4.92 13.59
C PHE A 65 -6.05 3.90 14.20
N GLY A 66 -5.12 4.37 15.03
CA GLY A 66 -4.09 3.53 15.62
C GLY A 66 -2.92 3.27 14.67
N GLU A 67 -1.86 2.74 15.28
CA GLU A 67 -0.58 2.46 14.64
C GLU A 67 -0.69 1.39 13.55
N GLU A 68 -1.52 0.36 13.75
CA GLU A 68 -1.71 -0.72 12.77
C GLU A 68 -2.29 -0.20 11.45
N THR A 69 -3.30 0.65 11.52
CA THR A 69 -3.93 1.25 10.33
C THR A 69 -2.95 2.17 9.60
N ALA A 70 -2.22 3.01 10.34
CA ALA A 70 -1.20 3.88 9.77
C ALA A 70 -0.09 3.10 9.04
N THR A 71 0.36 2.01 9.65
CA THR A 71 1.36 1.11 9.07
C THR A 71 0.85 0.48 7.77
N HIS A 72 -0.41 0.04 7.73
CA HIS A 72 -1.04 -0.47 6.51
C HIS A 72 -1.09 0.58 5.40
N PHE A 73 -1.50 1.82 5.71
CA PHE A 73 -1.52 2.89 4.71
C PHE A 73 -0.12 3.18 4.15
N LEU A 74 0.89 3.24 5.02
CA LEU A 74 2.28 3.42 4.61
C LEU A 74 2.76 2.26 3.72
N PHE A 75 2.42 1.03 4.08
CA PHE A 75 2.75 -0.16 3.30
C PHE A 75 2.13 -0.10 1.92
N VAL A 76 0.83 0.19 1.82
CA VAL A 76 0.12 0.28 0.54
C VAL A 76 0.71 1.38 -0.34
N ALA A 77 0.99 2.56 0.20
CA ALA A 77 1.60 3.64 -0.57
C ALA A 77 2.99 3.24 -1.10
N GLN A 78 3.82 2.62 -0.26
CA GLN A 78 5.15 2.16 -0.64
C GLN A 78 5.12 1.01 -1.65
N TYR A 79 4.18 0.08 -1.49
CA TYR A 79 3.96 -1.05 -2.40
C TYR A 79 3.50 -0.57 -3.77
N MET A 80 2.50 0.32 -3.83
CA MET A 80 2.01 0.88 -5.09
C MET A 80 3.10 1.64 -5.86
N ARG A 81 4.02 2.30 -5.16
CA ARG A 81 5.20 2.93 -5.79
C ARG A 81 6.11 1.90 -6.44
N HIS A 82 6.42 0.80 -5.77
CA HIS A 82 7.31 -0.24 -6.28
C HIS A 82 6.64 -1.09 -7.37
N LEU A 83 5.34 -1.36 -7.23
CA LEU A 83 4.56 -2.14 -8.17
C LEU A 83 4.55 -1.52 -9.58
N ARG A 84 4.63 -0.19 -9.67
CA ARG A 84 4.74 0.52 -10.96
C ARG A 84 5.99 0.13 -11.74
N VAL A 85 7.12 0.01 -11.06
CA VAL A 85 8.38 -0.41 -11.68
C VAL A 85 8.23 -1.83 -12.21
N ALA A 86 7.66 -2.73 -11.40
CA ALA A 86 7.39 -4.09 -11.82
C ALA A 86 6.41 -4.17 -13.01
N ALA A 87 5.35 -3.37 -13.00
CA ALA A 87 4.38 -3.29 -14.09
C ALA A 87 5.02 -2.82 -15.40
N VAL A 88 5.85 -1.76 -15.37
CA VAL A 88 6.57 -1.26 -16.56
C VAL A 88 7.51 -2.32 -17.12
N VAL A 89 8.27 -3.01 -16.26
CA VAL A 89 9.19 -4.07 -16.69
C VAL A 89 8.42 -5.25 -17.30
N ALA A 90 7.33 -5.69 -16.66
CA ALA A 90 6.47 -6.76 -17.15
C ALA A 90 5.83 -6.42 -18.50
N LEU A 91 5.26 -5.23 -18.63
CA LEU A 91 4.67 -4.75 -19.90
C LEU A 91 5.72 -4.67 -21.01
N SER A 92 6.94 -4.21 -20.71
CA SER A 92 8.03 -4.17 -21.68
C SER A 92 8.42 -5.59 -22.14
N CYS A 93 8.51 -6.54 -21.22
CA CYS A 93 8.80 -7.94 -21.53
C CYS A 93 7.69 -8.58 -22.39
N LEU A 94 6.42 -8.28 -22.08
CA LEU A 94 5.28 -8.71 -22.88
C LEU A 94 5.30 -8.10 -24.27
N ALA A 95 5.56 -6.81 -24.39
CA ALA A 95 5.67 -6.12 -25.68
C ALA A 95 6.77 -6.72 -26.55
N VAL A 96 7.96 -7.00 -25.98
CA VAL A 96 9.05 -7.67 -26.68
C VAL A 96 8.64 -9.07 -27.14
N SER A 97 7.96 -9.83 -26.28
CA SER A 97 7.48 -11.18 -26.64
C SER A 97 6.47 -11.14 -27.79
N HIS A 98 5.56 -10.16 -27.79
CA HIS A 98 4.60 -9.96 -28.88
C HIS A 98 5.29 -9.55 -30.19
N LEU A 99 6.25 -8.64 -30.13
CA LEU A 99 7.03 -8.22 -31.29
C LEU A 99 7.85 -9.38 -31.87
N ALA A 100 8.46 -10.20 -31.02
CA ALA A 100 9.19 -11.40 -31.45
C ALA A 100 8.27 -12.38 -32.19
N ARG A 101 7.05 -12.63 -31.67
CA ARG A 101 6.05 -13.50 -32.31
C ARG A 101 5.49 -12.93 -33.62
N SER A 102 5.46 -11.61 -33.77
CA SER A 102 4.97 -10.96 -35.00
C SER A 102 5.90 -11.11 -36.20
N GLY A 103 7.09 -11.70 -36.03
CA GLY A 103 8.05 -11.92 -37.11
C GLY A 103 8.81 -10.65 -37.55
N LEU A 104 8.57 -9.51 -36.89
CA LEU A 104 9.24 -8.23 -37.18
C LEU A 104 10.78 -8.28 -37.08
N PHE A 105 11.32 -9.24 -36.33
CA PHE A 105 12.76 -9.40 -36.10
C PHE A 105 13.36 -10.66 -36.75
N GLY A 106 12.62 -11.35 -37.63
CA GLY A 106 13.02 -12.66 -38.17
C GLY A 106 13.01 -13.76 -37.11
N ASP A 107 13.16 -15.03 -37.53
CA ASP A 107 13.19 -16.21 -36.65
C ASP A 107 14.39 -16.18 -35.69
N ALA A 108 14.26 -15.41 -34.61
CA ALA A 108 15.24 -15.23 -33.57
C ALA A 108 14.78 -15.98 -32.30
N PRO A 109 15.09 -17.28 -32.16
CA PRO A 109 14.57 -18.12 -31.07
C PRO A 109 15.00 -17.66 -29.67
N HIS A 110 16.05 -16.84 -29.58
CA HIS A 110 16.52 -16.26 -28.33
C HIS A 110 15.63 -15.12 -27.81
N LEU A 111 14.93 -14.40 -28.70
CA LEU A 111 14.04 -13.29 -28.33
C LEU A 111 12.72 -13.78 -27.69
N GLU A 112 12.34 -15.04 -27.91
CA GLU A 112 11.10 -15.59 -27.35
C GLU A 112 11.23 -15.96 -25.86
N ARG A 113 12.41 -16.42 -25.43
CA ARG A 113 12.65 -16.86 -24.04
C ARG A 113 13.28 -15.79 -23.16
N TRP A 114 14.03 -14.87 -23.75
CA TRP A 114 14.75 -13.81 -23.02
C TRP A 114 13.86 -12.99 -22.06
N PRO A 115 12.64 -12.53 -22.45
CA PRO A 115 11.79 -11.75 -21.54
C PRO A 115 11.40 -12.51 -20.28
N TRP A 116 11.19 -13.83 -20.39
CA TRP A 116 10.89 -14.69 -19.25
C TRP A 116 12.09 -14.87 -18.33
N THR A 117 13.29 -15.02 -18.89
CA THR A 117 14.54 -15.08 -18.09
C THR A 117 14.75 -13.77 -17.33
N VAL A 118 14.52 -12.62 -17.99
CA VAL A 118 14.60 -11.30 -17.33
C VAL A 118 13.60 -11.21 -16.18
N LEU A 119 12.35 -11.61 -16.39
CA LEU A 119 11.33 -11.58 -15.33
C LEU A 119 11.64 -12.53 -14.16
N ALA A 120 12.17 -13.72 -14.45
CA ALA A 120 12.55 -14.69 -13.43
C ALA A 120 13.64 -14.19 -12.50
N ILE A 121 14.57 -13.37 -13.02
CA ILE A 121 15.62 -12.72 -12.21
C ILE A 121 15.07 -11.45 -11.54
N PHE A 122 14.32 -10.65 -12.28
CA PHE A 122 13.82 -9.36 -11.81
C PHE A 122 12.86 -9.49 -10.62
N LEU A 123 11.91 -10.43 -10.66
CA LEU A 123 10.87 -10.55 -9.61
C LEU A 123 11.44 -10.81 -8.21
N PRO A 124 12.36 -11.77 -8.00
CA PRO A 124 13.03 -11.94 -6.71
C PRO A 124 13.82 -10.71 -6.27
N THR A 125 14.59 -10.09 -7.19
CA THR A 125 15.37 -8.88 -6.88
C THR A 125 14.46 -7.71 -6.49
N TRP A 126 13.35 -7.53 -7.21
CA TRP A 126 12.34 -6.53 -6.91
C TRP A 126 11.70 -6.78 -5.55
N GLY A 127 11.35 -8.02 -5.22
CA GLY A 127 10.76 -8.38 -3.93
C GLY A 127 11.72 -8.09 -2.77
N PHE A 128 13.00 -8.43 -2.91
CA PHE A 128 14.02 -8.10 -1.92
C PHE A 128 14.20 -6.58 -1.75
N HIS A 129 14.31 -5.85 -2.87
CA HIS A 129 14.45 -4.40 -2.84
C HIS A 129 13.24 -3.72 -2.20
N PHE A 130 12.02 -4.15 -2.55
CA PHE A 130 10.80 -3.66 -1.93
C PHE A 130 10.81 -3.89 -0.42
N LEU A 131 11.12 -5.11 0.04
CA LEU A 131 11.11 -5.44 1.46
C LEU A 131 12.16 -4.63 2.24
N ALA A 132 13.36 -4.47 1.68
CA ALA A 132 14.41 -3.64 2.27
C ALA A 132 14.00 -2.17 2.34
N SER A 133 13.41 -1.63 1.27
CA SER A 133 12.91 -0.25 1.21
C SER A 133 11.77 -0.03 2.20
N TRP A 134 10.83 -0.98 2.29
CA TRP A 134 9.73 -0.96 3.25
C TRP A 134 10.25 -0.89 4.69
N ARG A 135 11.18 -1.78 5.07
CA ARG A 135 11.76 -1.79 6.42
C ARG A 135 12.45 -0.47 6.77
N ALA A 136 13.17 0.12 5.82
CA ALA A 136 13.82 1.42 6.02
C ALA A 136 12.79 2.55 6.23
N VAL A 137 11.70 2.54 5.48
CA VAL A 137 10.62 3.54 5.59
C VAL A 137 9.84 3.37 6.89
N ALA A 138 9.45 2.14 7.24
CA ALA A 138 8.74 1.83 8.48
C ALA A 138 9.57 2.23 9.70
N SER A 139 10.87 1.87 9.73
CA SER A 139 11.77 2.26 10.82
C SER A 139 11.92 3.78 10.95
N LYS A 140 11.98 4.51 9.84
CA LYS A 140 12.05 5.99 9.86
C LYS A 140 10.76 6.62 10.38
N ALA A 141 9.61 6.00 10.10
CA ALA A 141 8.31 6.45 10.59
C ALA A 141 8.05 6.07 12.05
N GLY A 142 8.95 5.30 12.69
CA GLY A 142 8.84 4.90 14.09
C GLY A 142 8.05 3.61 14.32
N PHE A 143 7.56 2.97 13.25
CA PHE A 143 6.81 1.71 13.32
C PHE A 143 7.77 0.52 13.47
N ARG A 144 7.43 -0.43 14.34
CA ARG A 144 8.24 -1.63 14.63
C ARG A 144 7.66 -2.89 13.98
#